data_AF-A0A810Q7K8-F1
#
_entry.id   AF-A0A810Q7K8-F1
#
_cell.length_a   1.000
_cell.length_b   1.000
_cell.length_c   1.000
_cell.angle_alpha   90.00
_cell.angle_beta   90.00
_cell.angle_gamma   90.00
#
_symmetry.space_group_name_H-M   'P 1'
#
loop_
_entity.id
_entity.type
_entity.pdbx_description
1 polymer ?
#
loop_
_entity_poly.entity_id
_entity_poly.type
_entity_poly.pdbx_seq_one_letter_code
_entity_poly.pdbx_strand_id
1 'polypeptide(L)'
;MDVLSFETEVRQLIGLQQEGEYWDFKKEWHQNKADLLHDIICMANNVSNQDGLIIIGVDEENDYSICDVINDPNRRKTQDIVSFLREKKFAGGIRPTAYVQPVTLWKKTIDIIVIRNDRNTPYYLTEQYQGVFANNIYARIMDTNTPKNASADINIIEKLWKKRFGIDATALDRALLFLQKPYDWVDSNDGKKFYKYAPEFTLEDIQAEDGRDGYEFYLFNQCDSRPRWYDINIYHHQTLLYSLGGVALDGGRCFTSTPRTDGLSLYKDSYHHWDVSYKYFIKDSIEYTIHQFYITDNMDEELTARQRFLECVLIFETEFERTKFNAFVIGNYERYNIDAFSDRLPHFPDLEGYNMDAFKKDYLQSQLLQQMLKDFRS
;
A
#
# COMPACT_ATOMS: atom_id res chain seq x y z
N MET A 1 -5.27 6.77 0.89
CA MET A 1 -5.73 8.04 1.48
C MET A 1 -7.22 8.17 1.20
N ASP A 2 -8.03 8.50 2.22
CA ASP A 2 -9.49 8.67 2.07
C ASP A 2 -9.83 9.82 1.12
N VAL A 3 -10.90 9.73 0.31
CA VAL A 3 -11.36 10.83 -0.55
C VAL A 3 -11.71 12.03 0.32
N LEU A 4 -12.38 11.84 1.47
CA LEU A 4 -12.62 12.93 2.41
C LEU A 4 -11.31 13.48 3.00
N SER A 5 -10.32 12.63 3.28
CA SER A 5 -9.01 13.09 3.75
C SER A 5 -8.24 13.85 2.67
N PHE A 6 -8.38 13.46 1.40
CA PHE A 6 -7.68 14.07 0.28
C PHE A 6 -8.29 15.42 -0.11
N GLU A 7 -9.62 15.54 -0.14
CA GLU A 7 -10.26 16.85 -0.30
C GLU A 7 -9.90 17.80 0.84
N THR A 8 -9.79 17.28 2.07
CA THR A 8 -9.39 18.06 3.23
C THR A 8 -7.93 18.51 3.11
N GLU A 9 -7.02 17.62 2.70
CA GLU A 9 -5.63 17.96 2.43
C GLU A 9 -5.54 19.06 1.37
N VAL A 10 -6.19 18.90 0.22
CA VAL A 10 -6.18 19.90 -0.85
C VAL A 10 -6.70 21.25 -0.38
N ARG A 11 -7.78 21.27 0.41
CA ARG A 11 -8.31 22.51 1.01
C ARG A 11 -7.30 23.15 1.96
N GLN A 12 -6.59 22.35 2.76
CA GLN A 12 -5.55 22.85 3.66
C GLN A 12 -4.39 23.44 2.85
N LEU A 13 -3.93 22.76 1.81
CA LEU A 13 -2.86 23.23 0.93
C LEU A 13 -3.21 24.56 0.25
N ILE A 14 -4.42 24.69 -0.30
CA ILE A 14 -4.91 25.96 -0.87
C ILE A 14 -4.96 27.06 0.21
N GLY A 15 -5.38 26.72 1.42
CA GLY A 15 -5.44 27.64 2.55
C GLY A 15 -4.07 28.12 3.05
N LEU A 16 -2.98 27.42 2.74
CA LEU A 16 -1.62 27.89 3.05
C LEU A 16 -1.21 29.07 2.18
N GLN A 17 -1.87 29.30 1.03
CA GLN A 17 -1.58 30.37 0.09
C GLN A 17 -0.09 30.45 -0.31
N GLN A 18 0.54 29.28 -0.42
CA GLN A 18 1.91 29.13 -0.88
C GLN A 18 2.08 27.74 -1.51
N GLU A 19 2.99 27.64 -2.46
CA GLU A 19 3.49 26.36 -2.95
C GLU A 19 4.45 25.70 -1.94
N GLY A 20 4.74 24.42 -2.14
CA GLY A 20 5.69 23.74 -1.29
C GLY A 20 6.32 22.50 -1.91
N GLU A 21 7.01 21.73 -1.08
CA GLU A 21 7.93 20.66 -1.50
C GLU A 21 7.32 19.59 -2.42
N TYR A 22 6.02 19.34 -2.26
CA TYR A 22 5.31 18.29 -2.99
C TYR A 22 4.03 18.76 -3.66
N TRP A 23 3.69 20.06 -3.60
CA TRP A 23 2.52 20.59 -4.30
C TRP A 23 2.82 21.90 -5.03
N ASP A 24 2.13 22.08 -6.14
CA ASP A 24 2.27 23.19 -7.08
C ASP A 24 0.88 23.57 -7.60
N PHE A 25 0.62 24.87 -7.75
CA PHE A 25 -0.64 25.38 -8.24
C PHE A 25 -0.52 25.75 -9.71
N LYS A 26 -1.59 25.50 -10.46
CA LYS A 26 -1.72 25.93 -11.85
C LYS A 26 -3.13 26.46 -12.05
N LYS A 27 -3.24 27.63 -12.66
CA LYS A 27 -4.55 28.25 -12.97
C LYS A 27 -5.38 27.42 -13.94
N GLU A 28 -4.73 26.91 -14.98
CA GLU A 28 -5.33 26.15 -16.08
C GLU A 28 -4.44 24.98 -16.48
N TRP A 29 -4.98 24.03 -17.23
CA TRP A 29 -4.22 22.89 -17.73
C TRP A 29 -3.11 23.33 -18.67
N HIS A 30 -1.96 22.66 -18.60
CA HIS A 30 -0.82 22.95 -19.47
C HIS A 30 -1.19 22.89 -20.95
N GLN A 31 -1.13 24.04 -21.60
CA GLN A 31 -1.22 24.16 -23.05
C GLN A 31 -0.04 23.44 -23.72
N ASN A 32 1.16 23.60 -23.16
CA ASN A 32 2.38 22.99 -23.65
C ASN A 32 2.68 21.67 -22.95
N LYS A 33 2.76 20.58 -23.74
CA LYS A 33 3.09 19.23 -23.23
C LYS A 33 4.48 19.13 -22.61
N ALA A 34 5.44 19.96 -23.03
CA ALA A 34 6.79 19.96 -22.48
C ALA A 34 6.84 20.56 -21.07
N ASP A 35 6.01 21.57 -20.79
CA ASP A 35 5.86 22.13 -19.44
C ASP A 35 5.23 21.09 -18.51
N LEU A 36 4.14 20.44 -18.95
CA LEU A 36 3.53 19.33 -18.21
C LEU A 36 4.53 18.21 -17.89
N LEU A 37 5.30 17.76 -18.89
CA LEU A 37 6.27 16.68 -18.68
C LEU A 37 7.33 17.08 -17.67
N HIS A 38 7.82 18.31 -17.77
CA HIS A 38 8.83 18.84 -16.87
C HIS A 38 8.33 18.90 -15.42
N ASP A 39 7.12 19.42 -15.20
CA ASP A 39 6.52 19.52 -13.88
C ASP A 39 6.27 18.12 -13.28
N ILE A 40 5.80 17.16 -14.09
CA ILE A 40 5.65 15.76 -13.65
C ILE A 40 7.01 15.17 -13.23
N ILE A 41 8.08 15.39 -14.00
CA ILE A 41 9.41 14.85 -13.66
C ILE A 41 9.94 15.50 -12.38
N CYS A 42 9.81 16.83 -12.23
CA CYS A 42 10.23 17.54 -11.02
C CYS A 42 9.48 17.03 -9.79
N MET A 43 8.16 16.87 -9.91
CA MET A 43 7.31 16.34 -8.84
C MET A 43 7.62 14.88 -8.52
N ALA A 44 7.87 14.04 -9.52
CA ALA A 44 8.27 12.65 -9.30
C ALA A 44 9.62 12.55 -8.57
N ASN A 45 10.49 13.53 -8.78
CA ASN A 45 11.79 13.67 -8.15
C ASN A 45 11.77 14.63 -6.94
N ASN A 46 10.62 14.83 -6.28
CA ASN A 46 10.59 15.58 -5.04
C ASN A 46 11.38 14.85 -3.93
N VAL A 47 11.92 15.63 -3.00
CA VAL A 47 12.77 15.12 -1.90
C VAL A 47 12.00 14.81 -0.61
N SER A 48 10.71 15.15 -0.53
CA SER A 48 9.92 15.10 0.70
C SER A 48 9.26 13.73 0.97
N ASN A 49 9.53 12.73 0.12
CA ASN A 49 8.96 11.36 0.22
C ASN A 49 7.43 11.32 0.25
N GLN A 50 6.79 12.33 -0.34
CA GLN A 50 5.34 12.44 -0.49
C GLN A 50 4.94 12.35 -1.95
N ASP A 51 3.70 11.93 -2.20
CA ASP A 51 3.12 12.02 -3.54
C ASP A 51 3.18 13.49 -4.01
N GLY A 52 3.63 13.70 -5.24
CA GLY A 52 3.62 15.03 -5.85
C GLY A 52 2.23 15.41 -6.34
N LEU A 53 1.80 16.64 -6.10
CA LEU A 53 0.48 17.15 -6.44
C LEU A 53 0.62 18.37 -7.35
N ILE A 54 0.08 18.31 -8.56
CA ILE A 54 -0.13 19.50 -9.39
C ILE A 54 -1.62 19.82 -9.35
N ILE A 55 -1.97 20.90 -8.66
CA ILE A 55 -3.35 21.29 -8.38
C ILE A 55 -3.79 22.32 -9.42
N ILE A 56 -4.62 21.88 -10.37
CA ILE A 56 -5.05 22.65 -11.54
C ILE A 56 -6.43 23.25 -11.29
N GLY A 57 -6.58 24.56 -11.54
CA GLY A 57 -7.77 25.35 -11.24
C GLY A 57 -7.60 26.27 -10.03
N VAL A 58 -6.37 26.67 -9.68
CA VAL A 58 -6.07 27.61 -8.59
C VAL A 58 -5.25 28.77 -9.15
N ASP A 59 -5.77 29.99 -9.00
CA ASP A 59 -5.15 31.21 -9.54
C ASP A 59 -4.30 31.92 -8.48
N GLU A 60 -2.99 31.67 -8.52
CA GLU A 60 -2.00 32.23 -7.59
C GLU A 60 -1.95 33.77 -7.64
N GLU A 61 -2.16 34.36 -8.81
CA GLU A 61 -2.14 35.82 -8.98
C GLU A 61 -3.40 36.49 -8.41
N ASN A 62 -4.45 35.71 -8.13
CA ASN A 62 -5.73 36.19 -7.63
C ASN A 62 -6.12 35.47 -6.33
N ASP A 63 -5.27 35.61 -5.30
CA ASP A 63 -5.51 35.14 -3.93
C ASP A 63 -5.88 33.65 -3.85
N TYR A 64 -5.23 32.82 -4.69
CA TYR A 64 -5.47 31.39 -4.79
C TYR A 64 -6.95 31.05 -5.08
N SER A 65 -7.62 31.93 -5.82
CA SER A 65 -9.03 31.75 -6.17
C SER A 65 -9.22 30.55 -7.09
N ILE A 66 -10.34 29.84 -6.90
CA ILE A 66 -10.60 28.62 -7.66
C ILE A 66 -11.25 28.91 -9.01
N CYS A 67 -10.65 28.34 -10.05
CA CYS A 67 -11.12 28.32 -11.41
C CYS A 67 -11.70 26.94 -11.75
N ASP A 68 -12.88 26.93 -12.37
CA ASP A 68 -13.54 25.68 -12.74
C ASP A 68 -12.94 25.12 -14.03
N VAL A 69 -12.33 23.94 -13.97
CA VAL A 69 -11.59 23.35 -15.09
C VAL A 69 -12.47 22.51 -16.02
N ILE A 70 -13.78 22.40 -15.77
CA ILE A 70 -14.68 21.54 -16.56
C ILE A 70 -14.58 21.80 -18.06
N ASN A 71 -14.51 23.08 -18.45
CA ASN A 71 -14.49 23.52 -19.85
C ASN A 71 -13.09 23.91 -20.34
N ASP A 72 -12.03 23.52 -19.61
CA ASP A 72 -10.67 23.78 -20.05
C ASP A 72 -10.38 22.97 -21.34
N PRO A 73 -9.96 23.63 -22.44
CA PRO A 73 -9.73 22.97 -23.72
C PRO A 73 -8.57 21.96 -23.69
N ASN A 74 -7.67 22.07 -22.70
CA ASN A 74 -6.51 21.21 -22.53
C ASN A 74 -6.69 20.18 -21.40
N ARG A 75 -7.90 20.07 -20.82
CA ARG A 75 -8.21 19.10 -19.77
C ARG A 75 -7.88 17.68 -20.21
N ARG A 76 -7.17 16.92 -19.36
CA ARG A 76 -6.75 15.54 -19.62
C ARG A 76 -7.28 14.60 -18.55
N LYS A 77 -7.58 13.37 -18.95
CA LYS A 77 -7.88 12.26 -18.02
C LYS A 77 -6.64 11.42 -17.74
N THR A 78 -6.70 10.56 -16.73
CA THR A 78 -5.63 9.62 -16.36
C THR A 78 -5.06 8.84 -17.55
N GLN A 79 -5.93 8.37 -18.46
CA GLN A 79 -5.49 7.63 -19.66
C GLN A 79 -4.58 8.45 -20.58
N ASP A 80 -4.82 9.75 -20.69
CA ASP A 80 -4.03 10.64 -21.54
C ASP A 80 -2.64 10.85 -20.93
N ILE A 81 -2.57 11.05 -19.61
CA ILE A 81 -1.30 11.17 -18.87
C ILE A 81 -0.48 9.88 -18.97
N VAL A 82 -1.11 8.72 -18.73
CA VAL A 82 -0.44 7.41 -18.81
C VAL A 82 0.09 7.15 -20.22
N SER A 83 -0.69 7.45 -21.25
CA SER A 83 -0.26 7.28 -22.65
C SER A 83 0.88 8.24 -22.99
N PHE A 84 0.76 9.51 -22.57
CA PHE A 84 1.78 10.53 -22.77
C PHE A 84 3.13 10.15 -22.16
N LEU A 85 3.15 9.66 -20.91
CA LEU A 85 4.37 9.22 -20.23
C LEU A 85 4.95 7.94 -20.84
N ARG A 86 4.10 7.02 -21.31
CA ARG A 86 4.52 5.76 -21.96
C ARG A 86 5.31 6.00 -23.25
N GLU A 87 4.96 7.04 -23.99
CA GLU A 87 5.65 7.39 -25.24
C GLU A 87 7.07 7.94 -25.02
N LYS A 88 7.42 8.36 -23.79
CA LYS A 88 8.72 8.99 -23.51
C LYS A 88 9.78 7.96 -23.17
N LYS A 89 11.02 8.25 -23.59
CA LYS A 89 12.18 7.40 -23.32
C LYS A 89 12.78 7.75 -21.96
N PHE A 90 12.23 7.16 -20.91
CA PHE A 90 12.80 7.24 -19.57
C PHE A 90 13.97 6.26 -19.40
N ALA A 91 14.95 6.65 -18.60
CA ALA A 91 16.08 5.80 -18.26
C ALA A 91 15.63 4.48 -17.61
N GLY A 92 16.23 3.38 -18.04
CA GLY A 92 15.86 2.02 -17.61
C GLY A 92 14.46 1.57 -18.03
N GLY A 93 13.74 2.36 -18.85
CA GLY A 93 12.34 2.10 -19.19
C GLY A 93 11.36 2.32 -18.03
N ILE A 94 11.81 2.90 -16.92
CA ILE A 94 11.01 3.13 -15.71
C ILE A 94 10.49 4.56 -15.74
N ARG A 95 9.17 4.74 -15.68
CA ARG A 95 8.50 6.04 -15.76
C ARG A 95 7.71 6.32 -14.48
N PRO A 96 7.49 7.61 -14.12
CA PRO A 96 6.64 7.95 -13.00
C PRO A 96 5.22 7.41 -13.17
N THR A 97 4.61 7.02 -12.05
CA THR A 97 3.18 6.69 -12.02
C THR A 97 2.40 7.96 -11.69
N ALA A 98 1.55 8.41 -12.60
CA ALA A 98 0.73 9.60 -12.41
C ALA A 98 -0.71 9.38 -12.88
N TYR A 99 -1.67 9.97 -12.17
CA TYR A 99 -3.10 9.94 -12.51
C TYR A 99 -3.78 11.25 -12.17
N VAL A 100 -4.96 11.46 -12.76
CA VAL A 100 -5.77 12.67 -12.54
C VAL A 100 -6.92 12.33 -11.61
N GLN A 101 -7.05 13.11 -10.53
CA GLN A 101 -8.14 13.01 -9.57
C GLN A 101 -8.92 14.34 -9.55
N PRO A 102 -10.13 14.38 -10.13
CA PRO A 102 -11.01 15.53 -10.02
C PRO A 102 -11.54 15.69 -8.59
N VAL A 103 -11.61 16.93 -8.10
CA VAL A 103 -12.18 17.29 -6.80
C VAL A 103 -13.15 18.45 -6.97
N THR A 104 -14.31 18.39 -6.29
CA THR A 104 -15.30 19.47 -6.33
C THR A 104 -15.19 20.32 -5.07
N LEU A 105 -14.68 21.54 -5.20
CA LEU A 105 -14.54 22.50 -4.10
C LEU A 105 -15.41 23.72 -4.38
N TRP A 106 -16.22 24.14 -3.41
CA TRP A 106 -17.10 25.33 -3.53
C TRP A 106 -17.94 25.37 -4.83
N LYS A 107 -18.47 24.20 -5.25
CA LYS A 107 -19.26 24.01 -6.49
C LYS A 107 -18.48 24.21 -7.80
N LYS A 108 -17.16 24.32 -7.75
CA LYS A 108 -16.27 24.32 -8.92
C LYS A 108 -15.47 23.02 -8.93
N THR A 109 -15.13 22.53 -10.11
CA THR A 109 -14.25 21.37 -10.24
C THR A 109 -12.82 21.84 -10.46
N ILE A 110 -11.90 21.27 -9.70
CA ILE A 110 -10.47 21.34 -9.94
C ILE A 110 -9.96 19.94 -10.28
N ASP A 111 -8.85 19.84 -11.00
CA ASP A 111 -8.21 18.57 -11.28
C ASP A 111 -6.85 18.53 -10.58
N ILE A 112 -6.53 17.40 -9.96
CA ILE A 112 -5.23 17.21 -9.31
C ILE A 112 -4.50 16.10 -10.05
N ILE A 113 -3.33 16.41 -10.59
CA ILE A 113 -2.41 15.37 -11.07
C ILE A 113 -1.66 14.86 -9.85
N VAL A 114 -1.91 13.61 -9.49
CA VAL A 114 -1.20 12.91 -8.41
C VAL A 114 -0.06 12.11 -9.04
N ILE A 115 1.17 12.43 -8.67
CA ILE A 115 2.39 11.73 -9.04
C ILE A 115 2.81 10.88 -7.85
N ARG A 116 2.68 9.56 -7.99
CA ARG A 116 2.96 8.63 -6.90
C ARG A 116 4.43 8.65 -6.52
N ASN A 117 4.68 8.78 -5.23
CA ASN A 117 6.01 8.62 -4.67
C ASN A 117 6.42 7.15 -4.68
N ASP A 118 7.64 6.90 -5.15
CA ASP A 118 8.28 5.59 -5.09
C ASP A 118 9.80 5.73 -4.95
N ARG A 119 10.49 4.58 -4.93
CA ARG A 119 11.95 4.50 -4.84
C ARG A 119 12.62 4.38 -6.21
N ASN A 120 11.93 4.60 -7.32
CA ASN A 120 12.53 4.51 -8.66
C ASN A 120 13.16 5.83 -9.13
N THR A 121 13.21 6.83 -8.26
CA THR A 121 13.93 8.08 -8.51
C THR A 121 15.45 7.81 -8.68
N PRO A 122 16.21 8.72 -9.31
CA PRO A 122 15.72 9.83 -10.12
C PRO A 122 15.08 9.36 -11.44
N TYR A 123 14.00 10.02 -11.82
CA TYR A 123 13.38 9.92 -13.15
C TYR A 123 14.02 10.92 -14.09
N TYR A 124 14.49 10.46 -15.25
CA TYR A 124 15.05 11.33 -16.29
C TYR A 124 14.91 10.69 -17.66
N LEU A 125 14.96 11.52 -18.70
CA LEU A 125 14.83 11.07 -20.08
C LEU A 125 16.20 10.67 -20.66
N THR A 126 16.22 9.67 -21.53
CA THR A 126 17.40 9.34 -22.36
C THR A 126 17.34 10.01 -23.73
N GLU A 127 16.18 10.52 -24.13
CA GLU A 127 15.98 11.31 -25.35
C GLU A 127 15.26 12.62 -25.04
N GLN A 128 15.68 13.71 -25.67
CA GLN A 128 15.08 15.01 -25.45
C GLN A 128 13.63 15.09 -25.95
N TYR A 129 12.79 15.85 -25.27
CA TYR A 129 11.42 16.13 -25.67
C TYR A 129 11.11 17.62 -25.54
N GLN A 130 11.02 18.34 -26.68
CA GLN A 130 10.53 19.73 -26.74
C GLN A 130 11.11 20.67 -25.66
N GLY A 131 12.43 20.65 -25.45
CA GLY A 131 13.11 21.49 -24.46
C GLY A 131 13.28 20.86 -23.06
N VAL A 132 12.73 19.67 -22.82
CA VAL A 132 13.13 18.78 -21.73
C VAL A 132 14.32 17.96 -22.23
N PHE A 133 15.51 18.22 -21.72
CA PHE A 133 16.75 17.65 -22.24
C PHE A 133 17.02 16.25 -21.69
N ALA A 134 17.67 15.43 -22.51
CA ALA A 134 18.10 14.09 -22.11
C ALA A 134 19.19 14.17 -21.04
N ASN A 135 19.19 13.19 -20.14
CA ASN A 135 20.14 12.98 -19.05
C ASN A 135 20.19 14.08 -17.98
N ASN A 136 19.34 15.10 -18.08
CA ASN A 136 19.16 16.05 -17.00
C ASN A 136 18.26 15.46 -15.92
N ILE A 137 18.69 15.62 -14.66
CA ILE A 137 17.90 15.23 -13.50
C ILE A 137 17.23 16.49 -12.97
N TYR A 138 15.93 16.61 -13.23
CA TYR A 138 15.10 17.70 -12.72
C TYR A 138 14.47 17.29 -11.40
N ALA A 139 14.42 18.19 -10.43
CA ALA A 139 13.80 17.96 -9.14
C ALA A 139 13.00 19.19 -8.71
N ARG A 140 11.94 18.96 -7.91
CA ARG A 140 11.29 20.00 -7.11
C ARG A 140 12.04 20.15 -5.78
N ILE A 141 12.42 21.38 -5.46
CA ILE A 141 13.17 21.75 -4.26
C ILE A 141 12.38 22.87 -3.59
N MET A 142 11.75 22.58 -2.46
CA MET A 142 10.78 23.50 -1.84
C MET A 142 9.70 23.87 -2.85
N ASP A 143 9.52 25.14 -3.17
CA ASP A 143 8.54 25.65 -4.12
C ASP A 143 9.06 25.71 -5.57
N THR A 144 10.32 25.37 -5.83
CA THR A 144 10.97 25.65 -7.11
C THR A 144 11.32 24.37 -7.89
N ASN A 145 10.99 24.35 -9.18
CA ASN A 145 11.43 23.32 -10.12
C ASN A 145 12.83 23.65 -10.67
N THR A 146 13.67 22.63 -10.83
CA THR A 146 14.96 22.76 -11.54
C THR A 146 14.72 23.33 -12.94
N PRO A 147 15.48 24.35 -13.42
CA PRO A 147 15.28 24.89 -14.75
C PRO A 147 15.51 23.86 -15.87
N LYS A 148 14.71 23.92 -16.94
CA LYS A 148 14.77 22.98 -18.07
C LYS A 148 16.16 22.83 -18.69
N ASN A 149 16.93 23.91 -18.75
CA ASN A 149 18.28 23.95 -19.33
C ASN A 149 19.40 23.52 -18.37
N ALA A 150 19.06 23.07 -17.17
CA ALA A 150 20.01 22.65 -16.14
C ALA A 150 19.64 21.28 -15.55
N SER A 151 20.53 20.75 -14.72
CA SER A 151 20.22 19.65 -13.80
C SER A 151 20.19 20.17 -12.37
N ALA A 152 19.53 19.44 -11.48
CA ALA A 152 19.55 19.73 -10.05
C ALA A 152 20.98 19.65 -9.53
N ASP A 153 21.23 20.36 -8.42
CA ASP A 153 22.54 20.32 -7.76
C ASP A 153 22.89 18.90 -7.29
N ILE A 154 24.20 18.63 -7.22
CA ILE A 154 24.73 17.28 -6.94
C ILE A 154 24.22 16.71 -5.61
N ASN A 155 24.03 17.54 -4.60
CA ASN A 155 23.48 17.13 -3.31
C ASN A 155 22.02 16.63 -3.42
N ILE A 156 21.21 17.20 -4.32
CA ILE A 156 19.84 16.76 -4.59
C ILE A 156 19.86 15.47 -5.39
N ILE A 157 20.71 15.38 -6.42
CA ILE A 157 20.90 14.15 -7.21
C ILE A 157 21.31 12.99 -6.29
N GLU A 158 22.28 13.22 -5.38
CA GLU A 158 22.69 12.23 -4.40
C GLU A 158 21.56 11.79 -3.48
N LYS A 159 20.70 12.71 -3.03
CA LYS A 159 19.52 12.36 -2.21
C LYS A 159 18.57 11.43 -2.98
N LEU A 160 18.30 11.70 -4.25
CA LEU A 160 17.45 10.84 -5.08
C LEU A 160 18.06 9.45 -5.27
N TRP A 161 19.37 9.35 -5.47
CA TRP A 161 20.04 8.04 -5.54
C TRP A 161 20.04 7.31 -4.19
N LYS A 162 20.27 8.03 -3.08
CA LYS A 162 20.17 7.44 -1.72
C LYS A 162 18.78 6.88 -1.47
N LYS A 163 17.72 7.59 -1.86
CA LYS A 163 16.33 7.13 -1.84
C LYS A 163 16.13 5.85 -2.65
N ARG A 164 16.67 5.80 -3.86
CA ARG A 164 16.62 4.62 -4.74
C ARG A 164 17.23 3.40 -4.10
N PHE A 165 18.42 3.58 -3.51
CA PHE A 165 19.17 2.49 -2.87
C PHE A 165 18.71 2.20 -1.43
N GLY A 166 17.75 2.97 -0.90
CA GLY A 166 17.30 2.84 0.49
C GLY A 166 18.34 3.22 1.52
N ILE A 167 19.36 4.00 1.15
CA ILE A 167 20.43 4.45 2.05
C ILE A 167 19.91 5.49 3.04
N ASP A 168 18.94 6.30 2.63
CA ASP A 168 18.26 7.30 3.47
C ASP A 168 17.10 6.71 4.29
N ALA A 169 16.81 5.42 4.12
CA ALA A 169 15.71 4.75 4.78
C ALA A 169 16.12 4.28 6.19
N THR A 170 15.13 4.12 7.08
CA THR A 170 15.39 3.55 8.39
C THR A 170 15.87 2.09 8.26
N ALA A 171 16.51 1.55 9.31
CA ALA A 171 16.93 0.15 9.30
C ALA A 171 15.73 -0.79 9.08
N LEU A 172 14.57 -0.50 9.70
CA LEU A 172 13.36 -1.29 9.48
C LEU A 172 12.90 -1.22 8.02
N ASP A 173 12.84 -0.03 7.41
CA ASP A 173 12.45 0.10 6.00
C ASP A 173 13.38 -0.67 5.07
N ARG A 174 14.70 -0.63 5.33
CA ARG A 174 15.69 -1.41 4.58
C ARG A 174 15.44 -2.92 4.74
N ALA A 175 15.16 -3.38 5.95
CA ALA A 175 14.85 -4.78 6.21
C ALA A 175 13.62 -5.23 5.41
N LEU A 176 12.55 -4.42 5.38
CA LEU A 176 11.34 -4.72 4.60
C LEU A 176 11.61 -4.78 3.10
N LEU A 177 12.45 -3.89 2.56
CA LEU A 177 12.89 -3.96 1.16
C LEU A 177 13.66 -5.25 0.85
N PHE A 178 14.47 -5.72 1.79
CA PHE A 178 15.21 -6.98 1.63
C PHE A 178 14.31 -8.20 1.73
N LEU A 179 13.30 -8.19 2.61
CA LEU A 179 12.32 -9.27 2.75
C LEU A 179 11.45 -9.47 1.49
N GLN A 180 11.33 -8.46 0.63
CA GLN A 180 10.69 -8.62 -0.69
C GLN A 180 11.50 -9.48 -1.67
N LYS A 181 12.73 -9.88 -1.32
CA LYS A 181 13.61 -10.73 -2.14
C LYS A 181 14.02 -11.99 -1.36
N PRO A 182 13.11 -12.95 -1.12
CA PRO A 182 13.40 -14.12 -0.30
C PRO A 182 14.63 -14.92 -0.76
N TYR A 183 14.87 -14.97 -2.08
CA TYR A 183 16.03 -15.65 -2.71
C TYR A 183 17.40 -15.03 -2.38
N ASP A 184 17.44 -13.84 -1.78
CA ASP A 184 18.67 -13.19 -1.32
C ASP A 184 18.95 -13.44 0.18
N TRP A 185 18.05 -14.14 0.88
CA TRP A 185 18.24 -14.56 2.27
C TRP A 185 18.82 -15.96 2.35
N VAL A 186 19.70 -16.17 3.33
CA VAL A 186 20.42 -17.42 3.55
C VAL A 186 20.11 -17.93 4.95
N ASP A 187 19.75 -19.21 5.07
CA ASP A 187 19.54 -19.87 6.35
C ASP A 187 20.89 -20.09 7.06
N SER A 188 20.94 -19.78 8.36
CA SER A 188 22.05 -20.12 9.24
C SER A 188 21.75 -21.39 10.05
N ASN A 189 22.79 -21.98 10.62
CA ASN A 189 22.70 -23.25 11.35
C ASN A 189 21.87 -23.19 12.64
N ASP A 190 21.55 -21.99 13.14
CA ASP A 190 20.81 -21.72 14.37
C ASP A 190 19.33 -21.36 14.14
N GLY A 191 18.81 -21.60 12.93
CA GLY A 191 17.41 -21.29 12.60
C GLY A 191 17.14 -19.82 12.31
N LYS A 192 18.19 -19.00 12.18
CA LYS A 192 18.06 -17.62 11.70
C LYS A 192 18.25 -17.56 10.19
N LYS A 193 17.84 -16.45 9.61
CA LYS A 193 18.15 -16.08 8.23
C LYS A 193 18.87 -14.77 8.21
N PHE A 194 19.81 -14.59 7.29
CA PHE A 194 20.49 -13.32 7.08
C PHE A 194 20.46 -12.93 5.61
N TYR A 195 20.45 -11.61 5.35
CA TYR A 195 20.47 -11.10 3.98
C TYR A 195 21.90 -11.11 3.42
N LYS A 196 22.15 -11.81 2.30
CA LYS A 196 23.53 -12.10 1.85
C LYS A 196 24.39 -10.88 1.50
N TYR A 197 23.77 -9.75 1.15
CA TYR A 197 24.49 -8.50 0.81
C TYR A 197 24.63 -7.53 2.00
N ALA A 198 23.92 -7.79 3.10
CA ALA A 198 24.00 -7.01 4.33
C ALA A 198 23.70 -7.96 5.53
N PRO A 199 24.64 -8.85 5.90
CA PRO A 199 24.41 -9.92 6.87
C PRO A 199 24.04 -9.44 8.27
N GLU A 200 24.24 -8.16 8.56
CA GLU A 200 23.75 -7.52 9.77
C GLU A 200 22.21 -7.48 9.87
N PHE A 201 21.49 -7.63 8.76
CA PHE A 201 20.04 -7.80 8.76
C PHE A 201 19.70 -9.28 8.92
N THR A 202 19.05 -9.62 10.02
CA THR A 202 18.66 -11.00 10.32
C THR A 202 17.18 -11.12 10.65
N LEU A 203 16.63 -12.29 10.38
CA LEU A 203 15.26 -12.69 10.67
C LEU A 203 15.30 -14.00 11.46
N GLU A 204 14.47 -14.13 12.48
CA GLU A 204 14.28 -15.38 13.21
C GLU A 204 12.80 -15.57 13.52
N ASP A 205 12.34 -16.81 13.49
CA ASP A 205 11.04 -17.23 14.00
C ASP A 205 11.26 -18.10 15.24
N ILE A 206 10.76 -17.63 16.38
CA ILE A 206 10.89 -18.33 17.66
C ILE A 206 9.50 -18.82 18.05
N GLN A 207 9.37 -20.11 18.34
CA GLN A 207 8.11 -20.64 18.85
C GLN A 207 7.75 -19.93 20.15
N ALA A 208 6.50 -19.46 20.27
CA ALA A 208 6.08 -18.66 21.41
C ALA A 208 6.28 -19.44 22.73
N GLU A 209 7.12 -18.92 23.62
CA GLU A 209 7.53 -19.58 24.88
C GLU A 209 6.38 -19.70 25.89
N ASP A 210 5.32 -18.91 25.71
CA ASP A 210 4.21 -18.71 26.65
C ASP A 210 3.06 -19.71 26.50
N GLY A 211 3.22 -20.75 25.69
CA GLY A 211 2.20 -21.79 25.54
C GLY A 211 0.90 -21.26 24.93
N ARG A 212 0.96 -20.19 24.11
CA ARG A 212 -0.18 -19.73 23.31
C ARG A 212 -0.79 -20.95 22.60
N ASP A 213 -2.00 -21.28 23.00
CA ASP A 213 -2.81 -22.39 22.46
C ASP A 213 -4.20 -21.89 22.02
N GLY A 214 -4.38 -20.57 22.00
CA GLY A 214 -5.58 -19.91 21.50
C GLY A 214 -5.87 -20.31 20.06
N TYR A 215 -7.11 -20.72 19.81
CA TYR A 215 -7.59 -21.01 18.46
C TYR A 215 -8.10 -19.75 17.77
N GLU A 216 -7.83 -19.67 16.47
CA GLU A 216 -8.39 -18.66 15.56
C GLU A 216 -9.23 -19.36 14.49
N PHE A 217 -10.31 -18.75 14.03
CA PHE A 217 -11.30 -19.42 13.17
C PHE A 217 -10.69 -19.96 11.86
N TYR A 218 -9.67 -19.29 11.31
CA TYR A 218 -9.00 -19.72 10.07
C TYR A 218 -8.18 -21.01 10.22
N LEU A 219 -7.84 -21.41 11.46
CA LEU A 219 -7.14 -22.67 11.72
C LEU A 219 -8.04 -23.88 11.40
N PHE A 220 -9.35 -23.74 11.57
CA PHE A 220 -10.30 -24.83 11.32
C PHE A 220 -10.52 -25.11 9.82
N ASN A 221 -10.02 -24.25 8.93
CA ASN A 221 -9.98 -24.57 7.49
C ASN A 221 -8.77 -25.45 7.11
N GLN A 222 -7.87 -25.73 8.04
CA GLN A 222 -6.71 -26.60 7.84
C GLN A 222 -7.04 -28.06 8.18
N CYS A 223 -6.27 -29.03 7.65
CA CYS A 223 -6.44 -30.43 8.03
C CYS A 223 -5.98 -30.68 9.48
N ASP A 224 -4.83 -30.13 9.86
CA ASP A 224 -4.39 -30.00 11.25
C ASP A 224 -4.64 -28.57 11.75
N SER A 225 -5.71 -28.40 12.52
CA SER A 225 -6.15 -27.12 13.07
C SER A 225 -5.45 -26.70 14.36
N ARG A 226 -4.50 -27.49 14.88
CA ARG A 226 -3.83 -27.18 16.15
C ARG A 226 -2.96 -25.92 16.00
N PRO A 227 -3.11 -24.94 16.91
CA PRO A 227 -2.32 -23.73 16.87
C PRO A 227 -0.84 -24.02 17.14
N ARG A 228 0.01 -23.34 16.37
CA ARG A 228 1.46 -23.27 16.61
C ARG A 228 1.89 -21.84 16.34
N TRP A 229 1.98 -21.06 17.40
CA TRP A 229 2.28 -19.63 17.33
C TRP A 229 3.78 -19.38 17.51
N TYR A 230 4.25 -18.33 16.85
CA TYR A 230 5.63 -17.90 16.81
C TYR A 230 5.71 -16.39 16.97
N ASP A 231 6.84 -15.91 17.46
CA ASP A 231 7.24 -14.52 17.32
C ASP A 231 8.27 -14.44 16.19
N ILE A 232 7.98 -13.62 15.17
CA ILE A 232 8.87 -13.34 14.05
C ILE A 232 9.61 -12.04 14.38
N ASN A 233 10.93 -12.13 14.53
CA ASN A 233 11.76 -11.01 14.95
C ASN A 233 12.69 -10.58 13.82
N ILE A 234 12.70 -9.27 13.54
CA ILE A 234 13.58 -8.64 12.56
C ILE A 234 14.66 -7.87 13.30
N TYR A 235 15.92 -8.12 12.98
CA TYR A 235 17.06 -7.47 13.61
C TYR A 235 17.92 -6.68 12.62
N HIS A 236 18.61 -5.69 13.18
CA HIS A 236 19.78 -5.08 12.57
C HIS A 236 20.91 -5.08 13.60
N HIS A 237 21.98 -5.80 13.28
CA HIS A 237 22.98 -6.26 14.25
C HIS A 237 22.31 -7.00 15.42
N GLN A 238 22.36 -6.43 16.62
CA GLN A 238 21.76 -6.99 17.84
C GLN A 238 20.47 -6.25 18.23
N THR A 239 20.09 -5.21 17.48
CA THR A 239 18.92 -4.39 17.77
C THR A 239 17.69 -5.04 17.15
N LEU A 240 16.72 -5.41 17.98
CA LEU A 240 15.38 -5.81 17.54
C LEU A 240 14.70 -4.60 16.91
N LEU A 241 14.48 -4.64 15.60
CA LEU A 241 13.80 -3.58 14.85
C LEU A 241 12.29 -3.70 14.95
N TYR A 242 11.78 -4.93 14.88
CA TYR A 242 10.35 -5.21 14.90
C TYR A 242 10.08 -6.67 15.31
N SER A 243 8.97 -6.91 15.99
CA SER A 243 8.48 -8.24 16.34
C SER A 243 6.98 -8.31 16.05
N LEU A 244 6.53 -9.42 15.49
CA LEU A 244 5.14 -9.67 15.15
C LEU A 244 4.79 -11.16 15.28
N GLY A 245 3.50 -11.47 15.34
CA GLY A 245 3.03 -12.85 15.37
C GLY A 245 3.30 -13.60 14.07
N GLY A 246 3.67 -14.87 14.21
CA GLY A 246 3.72 -15.89 13.17
C GLY A 246 2.86 -17.09 13.55
N VAL A 247 2.46 -17.87 12.54
CA VAL A 247 1.68 -19.09 12.72
C VAL A 247 2.12 -20.17 11.75
N ALA A 248 2.34 -21.37 12.28
CA ALA A 248 2.57 -22.58 11.50
C ALA A 248 1.24 -23.33 11.29
N LEU A 249 0.70 -23.22 10.08
CA LEU A 249 -0.57 -23.79 9.65
C LEU A 249 -0.41 -25.26 9.23
N ASP A 250 -1.51 -26.00 9.34
CA ASP A 250 -1.66 -27.37 8.83
C ASP A 250 -0.52 -28.33 9.22
N GLY A 251 -0.17 -28.37 10.50
CA GLY A 251 0.91 -29.25 10.96
C GLY A 251 2.32 -28.69 10.79
N GLY A 252 2.44 -27.44 10.32
CA GLY A 252 3.73 -26.83 9.93
C GLY A 252 4.01 -26.87 8.44
N ARG A 253 3.02 -27.21 7.61
CA ARG A 253 3.14 -27.23 6.13
C ARG A 253 3.20 -25.84 5.51
N CYS A 254 2.64 -24.83 6.18
CA CYS A 254 2.66 -23.46 5.72
C CYS A 254 2.96 -22.55 6.91
N PHE A 255 3.98 -21.70 6.79
CA PHE A 255 4.29 -20.68 7.78
C PHE A 255 3.93 -19.30 7.24
N THR A 256 3.36 -18.44 8.10
CA THR A 256 2.97 -17.08 7.72
C THR A 256 2.99 -16.15 8.93
N SER A 257 3.09 -14.85 8.68
CA SER A 257 2.71 -13.85 9.67
C SER A 257 1.23 -13.94 10.02
N THR A 258 0.87 -13.53 11.23
CA THR A 258 -0.53 -13.42 11.64
C THR A 258 -1.20 -12.23 10.97
N PRO A 259 -2.42 -12.40 10.42
CA PRO A 259 -3.18 -11.29 9.86
C PRO A 259 -3.67 -10.34 10.94
N ARG A 260 -3.90 -9.08 10.57
CA ARG A 260 -4.52 -8.08 11.46
C ARG A 260 -5.98 -8.44 11.69
N THR A 261 -6.52 -7.96 12.81
CA THR A 261 -7.94 -8.10 13.15
C THR A 261 -8.60 -6.74 13.13
N ASP A 262 -9.79 -6.65 12.53
CA ASP A 262 -10.70 -5.51 12.68
C ASP A 262 -12.14 -6.03 12.70
N GLY A 263 -13.10 -5.14 12.92
CA GLY A 263 -14.50 -5.51 12.89
C GLY A 263 -15.44 -4.35 12.61
N LEU A 264 -16.71 -4.69 12.45
CA LEU A 264 -17.78 -3.81 12.03
C LEU A 264 -18.90 -3.85 13.07
N SER A 265 -19.37 -2.67 13.46
CA SER A 265 -20.64 -2.51 14.19
C SER A 265 -21.72 -2.17 13.17
N LEU A 266 -22.58 -3.13 12.88
CA LEU A 266 -23.68 -3.04 11.92
C LEU A 266 -24.88 -2.31 12.51
N TYR A 267 -25.10 -2.46 13.81
CA TYR A 267 -26.27 -1.92 14.50
C TYR A 267 -25.89 -0.77 15.42
N LYS A 268 -26.78 0.24 15.50
CA LYS A 268 -26.57 1.41 16.35
C LYS A 268 -26.41 1.05 17.82
N ASP A 269 -26.93 -0.07 18.30
CA ASP A 269 -26.82 -0.45 19.71
C ASP A 269 -25.49 -1.15 20.05
N SER A 270 -24.68 -1.47 19.04
CA SER A 270 -23.41 -2.22 19.16
C SER A 270 -22.18 -1.34 19.45
N TYR A 271 -22.35 -0.17 20.08
CA TYR A 271 -21.27 0.84 20.28
C TYR A 271 -20.02 0.32 21.02
N HIS A 272 -20.07 -0.86 21.64
CA HIS A 272 -18.98 -1.44 22.41
C HIS A 272 -18.55 -2.86 21.95
N HIS A 273 -19.10 -3.38 20.85
CA HIS A 273 -18.69 -4.67 20.29
C HIS A 273 -18.79 -4.70 18.76
N TRP A 274 -17.92 -5.49 18.13
CA TRP A 274 -18.05 -5.82 16.72
C TRP A 274 -19.16 -6.86 16.52
N ASP A 275 -20.11 -6.58 15.62
CA ASP A 275 -21.11 -7.57 15.20
C ASP A 275 -20.51 -8.60 14.24
N VAL A 276 -19.50 -8.16 13.49
CA VAL A 276 -18.71 -8.95 12.54
C VAL A 276 -17.24 -8.64 12.79
N SER A 277 -16.42 -9.65 13.02
CA SER A 277 -14.97 -9.51 13.05
C SER A 277 -14.36 -10.17 11.82
N TYR A 278 -13.21 -9.67 11.37
CA TYR A 278 -12.51 -10.25 10.22
C TYR A 278 -10.99 -10.13 10.36
N LYS A 279 -10.30 -11.04 9.66
CA LYS A 279 -8.84 -11.03 9.54
C LYS A 279 -8.45 -10.46 8.19
N TYR A 280 -7.38 -9.67 8.15
CA TYR A 280 -6.95 -9.05 6.90
C TYR A 280 -5.44 -8.78 6.80
N PHE A 281 -5.00 -8.60 5.56
CA PHE A 281 -3.74 -7.96 5.19
C PHE A 281 -4.01 -6.72 4.35
N ILE A 282 -3.10 -5.74 4.47
CA ILE A 282 -2.97 -4.65 3.50
C ILE A 282 -1.71 -4.94 2.69
N LYS A 283 -1.79 -4.86 1.35
CA LYS A 283 -0.60 -4.94 0.51
C LYS A 283 0.39 -3.85 0.92
N ASP A 284 1.66 -4.22 0.94
CA ASP A 284 2.78 -3.40 1.44
C ASP A 284 2.83 -3.19 2.97
N SER A 285 1.95 -3.81 3.77
CA SER A 285 2.14 -3.86 5.22
C SER A 285 3.32 -4.78 5.59
N ILE A 286 3.85 -4.62 6.80
CA ILE A 286 4.92 -5.49 7.32
C ILE A 286 4.43 -6.94 7.38
N GLU A 287 3.21 -7.15 7.88
CA GLU A 287 2.59 -8.47 7.99
C GLU A 287 2.44 -9.10 6.61
N TYR A 288 1.95 -8.37 5.61
CA TYR A 288 1.83 -8.89 4.25
C TYR A 288 3.20 -9.17 3.60
N THR A 289 4.18 -8.29 3.79
CA THR A 289 5.55 -8.50 3.29
C THR A 289 6.15 -9.79 3.84
N ILE A 290 5.93 -10.06 5.12
CA ILE A 290 6.42 -11.28 5.78
C ILE A 290 5.62 -12.51 5.37
N HIS A 291 4.30 -12.38 5.20
CA HIS A 291 3.47 -13.43 4.62
C HIS A 291 4.01 -13.86 3.25
N GLN A 292 4.34 -12.90 2.38
CA GLN A 292 4.95 -13.16 1.08
C GLN A 292 6.36 -13.73 1.19
N PHE A 293 7.16 -13.30 2.18
CA PHE A 293 8.53 -13.79 2.37
C PHE A 293 8.61 -15.30 2.60
N TYR A 294 7.65 -15.85 3.34
CA TYR A 294 7.61 -17.29 3.66
C TYR A 294 6.97 -18.16 2.58
N ILE A 295 6.50 -17.58 1.47
CA ILE A 295 5.98 -18.34 0.35
C ILE A 295 7.13 -19.08 -0.33
N THR A 296 7.07 -20.42 -0.33
CA THR A 296 7.93 -21.23 -1.20
C THR A 296 7.16 -21.72 -2.42
N ASP A 297 7.80 -21.66 -3.60
CA ASP A 297 7.17 -21.96 -4.90
C ASP A 297 7.10 -23.47 -5.21
N ASN A 298 7.50 -24.35 -4.28
CA ASN A 298 7.90 -25.72 -4.60
C ASN A 298 7.11 -26.85 -3.91
N MET A 299 6.02 -26.57 -3.18
CA MET A 299 5.27 -27.61 -2.45
C MET A 299 3.74 -27.49 -2.60
N ASP A 300 3.11 -28.50 -3.20
CA ASP A 300 1.64 -28.59 -3.38
C ASP A 300 0.87 -28.52 -2.05
N GLU A 301 1.42 -29.12 -0.99
CA GLU A 301 0.79 -29.11 0.35
C GLU A 301 0.80 -27.70 0.96
N GLU A 302 1.90 -26.96 0.84
CA GLU A 302 2.00 -25.58 1.31
C GLU A 302 1.00 -24.68 0.56
N LEU A 303 0.92 -24.82 -0.77
CA LEU A 303 -0.01 -24.07 -1.60
C LEU A 303 -1.47 -24.31 -1.17
N THR A 304 -1.82 -25.56 -0.86
CA THR A 304 -3.16 -25.93 -0.40
C THR A 304 -3.49 -25.30 0.97
N ALA A 305 -2.57 -25.42 1.94
CA ALA A 305 -2.75 -24.85 3.27
C ALA A 305 -2.88 -23.31 3.22
N ARG A 306 -2.04 -22.66 2.38
CA ARG A 306 -2.07 -21.22 2.16
C ARG A 306 -3.37 -20.76 1.50
N GLN A 307 -3.85 -21.46 0.48
CA GLN A 307 -5.10 -21.13 -0.18
C GLN A 307 -6.27 -21.16 0.81
N ARG A 308 -6.37 -22.23 1.61
CA ARG A 308 -7.40 -22.35 2.66
C ARG A 308 -7.32 -21.24 3.70
N PHE A 309 -6.12 -20.82 4.06
CA PHE A 309 -5.93 -19.68 4.95
C PHE A 309 -6.40 -18.37 4.30
N LEU A 310 -6.03 -18.11 3.06
CA LEU A 310 -6.42 -16.90 2.34
C LEU A 310 -7.90 -16.86 1.97
N GLU A 311 -8.59 -18.00 1.91
CA GLU A 311 -10.06 -18.05 1.83
C GLU A 311 -10.74 -17.44 3.06
N CYS A 312 -10.06 -17.38 4.20
CA CYS A 312 -10.56 -16.80 5.46
C CYS A 312 -10.04 -15.38 5.73
N VAL A 313 -9.08 -14.89 4.95
CA VAL A 313 -8.38 -13.61 5.20
C VAL A 313 -8.59 -12.64 4.04
N LEU A 314 -9.07 -11.44 4.33
CA LEU A 314 -9.27 -10.39 3.33
C LEU A 314 -7.93 -9.75 2.97
N ILE A 315 -7.65 -9.57 1.68
CA ILE A 315 -6.46 -8.84 1.22
C ILE A 315 -6.91 -7.55 0.55
N PHE A 316 -6.51 -6.42 1.11
CA PHE A 316 -6.76 -5.09 0.56
C PHE A 316 -5.51 -4.53 -0.11
N GLU A 317 -5.68 -3.76 -1.18
CA GLU A 317 -4.61 -3.00 -1.83
C GLU A 317 -4.08 -1.89 -0.92
N THR A 318 -4.97 -1.24 -0.17
CA THR A 318 -4.61 -0.12 0.71
C THR A 318 -5.54 -0.05 1.92
N GLU A 319 -5.10 0.62 2.99
CA GLU A 319 -5.96 0.96 4.14
C GLU A 319 -7.21 1.75 3.70
N PHE A 320 -7.11 2.53 2.62
CA PHE A 320 -8.25 3.28 2.10
C PHE A 320 -9.31 2.36 1.47
N GLU A 321 -8.89 1.38 0.69
CA GLU A 321 -9.80 0.38 0.14
C GLU A 321 -10.54 -0.32 1.28
N ARG A 322 -9.82 -0.70 2.35
CA ARG A 322 -10.41 -1.32 3.53
C ARG A 322 -11.46 -0.43 4.21
N THR A 323 -11.18 0.86 4.42
CA THR A 323 -12.17 1.78 5.00
C THR A 323 -13.42 1.93 4.13
N LYS A 324 -13.27 2.03 2.81
CA LYS A 324 -14.41 2.08 1.88
C LYS A 324 -15.19 0.77 1.86
N PHE A 325 -14.49 -0.35 1.91
CA PHE A 325 -15.09 -1.67 2.00
C PHE A 325 -15.91 -1.80 3.29
N ASN A 326 -15.39 -1.34 4.44
CA ASN A 326 -16.14 -1.32 5.70
C ASN A 326 -17.48 -0.55 5.56
N ALA A 327 -17.45 0.64 4.96
CA ALA A 327 -18.66 1.43 4.71
C ALA A 327 -19.64 0.72 3.74
N PHE A 328 -19.11 0.07 2.70
CA PHE A 328 -19.90 -0.74 1.78
C PHE A 328 -20.59 -1.91 2.50
N VAL A 329 -19.87 -2.62 3.37
CA VAL A 329 -20.43 -3.74 4.13
C VAL A 329 -21.55 -3.25 5.02
N ILE A 330 -21.35 -2.21 5.82
CA ILE A 330 -22.38 -1.63 6.70
C ILE A 330 -23.65 -1.27 5.91
N GLY A 331 -23.51 -0.66 4.72
CA GLY A 331 -24.64 -0.24 3.89
C GLY A 331 -25.36 -1.37 3.15
N ASN A 332 -24.75 -2.55 3.02
CA ASN A 332 -25.28 -3.64 2.20
C ASN A 332 -25.45 -4.97 2.93
N TYR A 333 -25.01 -5.11 4.18
CA TYR A 333 -24.93 -6.38 4.89
C TYR A 333 -26.25 -7.18 4.86
N GLU A 334 -27.38 -6.52 5.12
CA GLU A 334 -28.71 -7.15 5.13
C GLU A 334 -29.16 -7.71 3.77
N ARG A 335 -28.52 -7.31 2.67
CA ARG A 335 -28.82 -7.81 1.32
C ARG A 335 -28.18 -9.16 1.05
N TYR A 336 -27.22 -9.57 1.87
CA TYR A 336 -26.49 -10.81 1.71
C TYR A 336 -27.01 -11.87 2.67
N ASN A 337 -27.03 -13.12 2.20
CA ASN A 337 -27.44 -14.25 3.02
C ASN A 337 -26.22 -15.06 3.45
N ILE A 338 -25.90 -15.04 4.74
CA ILE A 338 -24.79 -15.82 5.31
C ILE A 338 -25.04 -17.34 5.21
N ASP A 339 -26.30 -17.78 5.28
CA ASP A 339 -26.65 -19.20 5.24
C ASP A 339 -26.32 -19.84 3.90
N ALA A 340 -26.15 -19.05 2.84
CA ALA A 340 -25.70 -19.51 1.52
C ALA A 340 -24.28 -20.11 1.55
N PHE A 341 -23.52 -19.89 2.62
CA PHE A 341 -22.15 -20.42 2.79
C PHE A 341 -22.09 -21.63 3.73
N SER A 342 -23.22 -22.10 4.27
CA SER A 342 -23.25 -23.20 5.25
C SER A 342 -22.64 -24.50 4.71
N ASP A 343 -22.83 -24.78 3.42
CA ASP A 343 -22.26 -25.97 2.75
C ASP A 343 -20.73 -25.93 2.63
N ARG A 344 -20.10 -24.78 2.90
CA ARG A 344 -18.63 -24.59 2.89
C ARG A 344 -18.01 -24.70 4.27
N LEU A 345 -18.80 -24.97 5.30
CA LEU A 345 -18.29 -25.08 6.67
C LEU A 345 -17.40 -26.33 6.79
N PRO A 346 -16.12 -26.19 7.18
CA PRO A 346 -15.24 -27.33 7.40
C PRO A 346 -15.65 -28.09 8.67
N HIS A 347 -14.96 -29.19 8.94
CA HIS A 347 -15.15 -29.89 10.20
C HIS A 347 -14.57 -29.09 11.38
N PHE A 348 -15.40 -28.79 12.37
CA PHE A 348 -14.96 -28.19 13.64
C PHE A 348 -14.96 -29.28 14.72
N PRO A 349 -13.81 -29.57 15.36
CA PRO A 349 -13.76 -30.50 16.47
C PRO A 349 -14.41 -29.88 17.72
N ASP A 350 -14.92 -30.72 18.62
CA ASP A 350 -15.36 -30.27 19.94
C ASP A 350 -14.11 -30.05 20.82
N LEU A 351 -13.88 -28.81 21.23
CA LEU A 351 -12.74 -28.42 22.07
C LEU A 351 -13.24 -27.94 23.44
N GLU A 352 -12.71 -28.54 24.50
CA GLU A 352 -13.07 -28.16 25.87
C GLU A 352 -12.67 -26.70 26.14
N GLY A 353 -13.58 -25.93 26.75
CA GLY A 353 -13.35 -24.51 27.07
C GLY A 353 -13.61 -23.54 25.92
N TYR A 354 -13.95 -24.01 24.71
CA TYR A 354 -14.21 -23.17 23.55
C TYR A 354 -15.68 -23.17 23.11
N ASN A 355 -16.17 -21.99 22.72
CA ASN A 355 -17.48 -21.86 22.06
C ASN A 355 -17.32 -22.09 20.55
N MET A 356 -17.50 -23.33 20.12
CA MET A 356 -17.31 -23.71 18.71
C MET A 356 -18.32 -23.04 17.76
N ASP A 357 -19.51 -22.68 18.24
CA ASP A 357 -20.50 -22.00 17.42
C ASP A 357 -20.11 -20.55 17.12
N ALA A 358 -19.34 -19.91 18.01
CA ALA A 358 -18.73 -18.61 17.73
C ALA A 358 -17.71 -18.71 16.57
N PHE A 359 -16.81 -19.71 16.59
CA PHE A 359 -15.85 -19.89 15.50
C PHE A 359 -16.50 -20.26 14.17
N LYS A 360 -17.56 -21.09 14.18
CA LYS A 360 -18.33 -21.39 12.96
C LYS A 360 -18.96 -20.11 12.40
N LYS A 361 -19.52 -19.25 13.26
CA LYS A 361 -20.09 -17.97 12.87
C LYS A 361 -19.02 -17.07 12.24
N ASP A 362 -17.85 -16.93 12.88
CA ASP A 362 -16.73 -16.12 12.36
C ASP A 362 -16.22 -16.65 11.01
N TYR A 363 -16.13 -17.98 10.87
CA TYR A 363 -15.77 -18.60 9.59
C TYR A 363 -16.79 -18.28 8.48
N LEU A 364 -18.08 -18.46 8.73
CA LEU A 364 -19.12 -18.13 7.75
C LEU A 364 -19.14 -16.63 7.42
N GLN A 365 -18.91 -15.77 8.41
CA GLN A 365 -18.75 -14.34 8.19
C GLN A 365 -17.55 -14.04 7.28
N SER A 366 -16.41 -14.71 7.46
CA SER A 366 -15.26 -14.56 6.57
C SER A 366 -15.59 -14.93 5.12
N GLN A 367 -16.35 -16.01 4.90
CA GLN A 367 -16.79 -16.43 3.56
C GLN A 367 -17.71 -15.41 2.90
N LEU A 368 -18.65 -14.86 3.68
CA LEU A 368 -19.54 -13.80 3.22
C LEU A 368 -18.74 -12.55 2.84
N LEU A 369 -17.82 -12.10 3.69
CA LEU A 369 -17.02 -10.91 3.43
C LEU A 369 -16.11 -11.06 2.21
N GLN A 370 -15.59 -12.26 1.93
CA GLN A 370 -14.87 -12.53 0.69
C GLN A 370 -15.73 -12.30 -0.56
N GLN A 371 -16.99 -12.72 -0.51
CA GLN A 371 -17.92 -12.45 -1.61
C GLN A 371 -18.23 -10.96 -1.73
N MET A 372 -18.50 -10.28 -0.60
CA MET A 372 -18.74 -8.84 -0.60
C MET A 372 -17.54 -8.05 -1.13
N LEU A 373 -16.31 -8.49 -0.86
CA LEU A 373 -15.10 -7.83 -1.36
C LEU A 373 -14.97 -7.99 -2.88
N LYS A 374 -15.35 -9.15 -3.44
CA LYS A 374 -15.42 -9.34 -4.89
C LYS A 374 -16.45 -8.42 -5.54
N ASP A 375 -17.63 -8.30 -4.92
CA ASP A 375 -18.70 -7.45 -5.43
C ASP A 375 -18.34 -5.95 -5.31
N PHE A 376 -17.65 -5.55 -4.23
CA PHE A 376 -17.14 -4.19 -4.05
C PHE A 376 -16.11 -3.78 -5.11
N ARG A 377 -15.33 -4.74 -5.62
CA ARG A 377 -14.30 -4.53 -6.64
C ARG A 377 -14.82 -4.64 -8.08
N SER A 378 -16.03 -5.17 -8.26
CA SER A 378 -16.69 -5.35 -9.56
C SER A 378 -17.37 -4.06 -10.00
#